data_AF-A0A1F8S730-F1
#
_entry.id   AF-A0A1F8S730-F1
#
_cell.length_a   1.000
_cell.length_b   1.000
_cell.length_c   1.000
_cell.angle_alpha   90.00
_cell.angle_beta   90.00
_cell.angle_gamma   90.00
#
_symmetry.space_group_name_H-M   'P 1'
#
loop_
_entity.id
_entity.type
_entity.pdbx_description
1 polymer ?
#
loop_
_entity_poly.entity_id
_entity_poly.type
_entity_poly.pdbx_seq_one_letter_code
_entity_poly.pdbx_strand_id
1 'polypeptide(L)'
;MSLVMRLRRTVARRLPESVKRVLRRILPARLLGWQPTVRRFELAMPSPPAGLGPSVRPVAAPARIRVEAPYRSYVPRLLDDGGVACYEPETMAAFLAAISVLEAGEVFDIGANIGIFAIIAASTTTAHATGFEPTPQLAATFETLARINDLGCEVEPIALGAETGRATLYLSARTDSSNSLRAGHRAATGTVEVPVERLDAYVARTGRRPQVMKVDTETTEPDVLAGGLETLRTDRPWIICEVLAGTTEPALMALLRPLGYRFHHLGAGPAPVEASEIVGDPTWLHRDWLLTPGPLPPEFAGHYVAWLEAIRATR
;
A
#
# COMPACT_ATOMS: atom_id res chain seq x y z
N MET A 1 -3.93 -3.89 -34.13
CA MET A 1 -4.05 -2.41 -34.29
C MET A 1 -3.84 -2.07 -35.76
N SER A 2 -4.89 -1.65 -36.49
CA SER A 2 -4.84 -1.54 -37.96
C SER A 2 -3.85 -0.47 -38.44
N LEU A 3 -3.31 -0.63 -39.65
CA LEU A 3 -2.35 0.27 -40.31
C LEU A 3 -2.87 1.73 -40.36
N VAL A 4 -4.18 1.89 -40.52
CA VAL A 4 -4.91 3.17 -40.51
C VAL A 4 -4.77 3.90 -39.16
N MET A 5 -4.77 3.15 -38.06
CA MET A 5 -4.66 3.70 -36.71
C MET A 5 -3.22 4.17 -36.40
N ARG A 6 -2.21 3.52 -36.96
CA ARG A 6 -0.81 3.97 -36.89
C ARG A 6 -0.60 5.24 -37.71
N LEU A 7 -1.13 5.28 -38.94
CA LEU A 7 -1.02 6.46 -39.82
C LEU A 7 -1.66 7.71 -39.19
N ARG A 8 -2.86 7.56 -38.60
CA ARG A 8 -3.58 8.65 -37.92
C ARG A 8 -2.83 9.21 -36.71
N ARG A 9 -2.18 8.37 -35.90
CA ARG A 9 -1.38 8.80 -34.73
C ARG A 9 -0.15 9.62 -35.14
N THR A 10 0.52 9.24 -36.22
CA THR A 10 1.70 9.95 -36.73
C THR A 10 1.33 11.34 -37.24
N VAL A 11 0.18 11.47 -37.91
CA VAL A 11 -0.33 12.75 -38.40
C VAL A 11 -0.76 13.65 -37.24
N ALA A 12 -1.50 13.13 -36.26
CA ALA A 12 -1.98 13.91 -35.11
C ALA A 12 -0.85 14.51 -34.26
N ARG A 13 0.31 13.85 -34.16
CA ARG A 13 1.49 14.36 -33.45
C ARG A 13 2.16 15.55 -34.14
N ARG A 14 2.04 15.66 -35.47
CA ARG A 14 2.66 16.73 -36.28
C ARG A 14 1.80 17.98 -36.44
N LEU A 15 0.59 17.99 -35.89
CA LEU A 15 -0.30 19.16 -35.99
C LEU A 15 0.12 20.30 -35.05
N PRO A 16 -0.06 21.57 -35.45
CA PRO A 16 0.11 22.73 -34.57
C PRO A 16 -0.86 22.73 -33.37
N GLU A 17 -0.46 23.30 -32.23
CA GLU A 17 -1.28 23.31 -31.00
C GLU A 17 -2.61 24.07 -31.13
N SER A 18 -2.68 25.06 -32.01
CA SER A 18 -3.93 25.77 -32.34
C SER A 18 -4.96 24.82 -32.97
N VAL A 19 -4.51 23.97 -33.90
CA VAL A 19 -5.34 22.97 -34.60
C VAL A 19 -5.76 21.85 -33.65
N LYS A 20 -4.84 21.36 -32.80
CA LYS A 20 -5.18 20.36 -31.77
C LYS A 20 -6.26 20.87 -30.81
N ARG A 21 -6.22 22.16 -30.42
CA ARG A 21 -7.24 22.77 -29.54
C ARG A 21 -8.64 22.77 -30.15
N VAL A 22 -8.75 23.01 -31.45
CA VAL A 22 -10.03 22.96 -32.19
C VAL A 22 -10.51 21.51 -32.33
N LEU A 23 -9.62 20.58 -32.68
CA LEU A 23 -9.97 19.17 -32.82
C LEU A 23 -10.41 18.53 -31.49
N ARG A 24 -9.88 18.98 -30.34
CA ARG A 24 -10.33 18.58 -28.99
C ARG A 24 -11.80 18.88 -28.71
N ARG A 25 -12.39 19.86 -29.40
CA ARG A 25 -13.81 20.25 -29.24
C ARG A 25 -14.76 19.44 -30.13
N ILE A 26 -14.25 18.76 -31.15
CA ILE A 26 -15.06 18.20 -32.26
C ILE A 26 -14.89 16.67 -32.38
N LEU A 27 -13.73 16.11 -32.02
CA LEU A 27 -13.43 14.68 -32.16
C LEU A 27 -13.29 13.97 -30.79
N PRO A 28 -13.88 12.77 -30.62
CA PRO A 28 -13.64 11.91 -29.47
C PRO A 28 -12.12 11.63 -29.29
N ALA A 29 -11.61 11.78 -28.06
CA ALA A 29 -10.17 11.62 -27.74
C ALA A 29 -9.55 10.30 -28.26
N ARG A 30 -10.35 9.21 -28.31
CA ARG A 30 -9.93 7.90 -28.84
C ARG A 30 -9.53 7.93 -30.33
N LEU A 31 -10.12 8.81 -31.14
CA LEU A 31 -9.84 8.92 -32.59
C LEU A 31 -8.54 9.69 -32.90
N LEU A 32 -8.09 10.55 -32.00
CA LEU A 32 -6.83 11.31 -32.10
C LEU A 32 -5.62 10.54 -31.53
N GLY A 33 -5.83 9.31 -31.04
CA GLY A 33 -4.79 8.55 -30.34
C GLY A 33 -4.40 9.16 -29.00
N TRP A 34 -5.25 10.04 -28.45
CA TRP A 34 -5.08 10.64 -27.14
C TRP A 34 -5.52 9.64 -26.08
N GLN A 35 -4.55 9.17 -25.29
CA GLN A 35 -4.85 8.42 -24.08
C GLN A 35 -4.98 9.39 -22.90
N PRO A 36 -5.95 9.17 -21.99
CA PRO A 36 -6.00 9.93 -20.76
C PRO A 36 -4.67 9.78 -20.01
N THR A 37 -4.18 10.86 -19.43
CA THR A 37 -2.97 10.85 -18.58
C THR A 37 -3.31 10.64 -17.11
N VAL A 38 -4.55 10.93 -16.73
CA VAL A 38 -5.07 10.84 -15.36
C VAL A 38 -6.34 9.99 -15.36
N ARG A 39 -6.48 9.14 -14.34
CA ARG A 39 -7.69 8.39 -14.00
C ARG A 39 -8.41 9.12 -12.88
N ARG A 40 -9.72 9.28 -13.01
CA ARG A 40 -10.60 9.89 -11.99
C ARG A 40 -11.85 9.06 -11.78
N PHE A 41 -12.15 8.75 -10.53
CA PHE A 41 -13.34 8.00 -10.12
C PHE A 41 -13.66 8.27 -8.64
N GLU A 42 -14.83 7.84 -8.18
CA GLU A 42 -15.18 7.83 -6.76
C GLU A 42 -15.09 6.41 -6.20
N LEU A 43 -14.35 6.24 -5.12
CA LEU A 43 -14.18 4.96 -4.44
C LEU A 43 -15.08 4.91 -3.20
N ALA A 44 -15.87 3.83 -3.08
CA ALA A 44 -16.64 3.57 -1.86
C ALA A 44 -15.73 3.06 -0.75
N MET A 45 -15.84 3.65 0.44
CA MET A 45 -15.11 3.17 1.62
C MET A 45 -15.85 1.99 2.25
N PRO A 46 -15.14 1.03 2.85
CA PRO A 46 -15.79 -0.03 3.62
C PRO A 46 -16.57 0.57 4.78
N SER A 47 -17.80 0.10 4.99
CA SER A 47 -18.60 0.49 6.15
C SER A 47 -17.97 -0.10 7.40
N PRO A 48 -17.53 0.71 8.38
CA PRO A 48 -16.91 0.19 9.58
C PRO A 48 -17.87 -0.77 10.32
N PRO A 49 -17.43 -1.99 10.68
CA PRO A 49 -18.30 -2.90 11.41
C PRO A 49 -18.59 -2.39 12.83
N ALA A 50 -19.83 -2.55 13.27
CA ALA A 50 -20.24 -2.14 14.61
C ALA A 50 -19.65 -3.06 15.69
N GLY A 51 -19.39 -2.50 16.87
CA GLY A 51 -18.99 -3.27 18.05
C GLY A 51 -17.52 -3.73 18.08
N LEU A 52 -16.68 -3.23 17.17
CA LEU A 52 -15.24 -3.56 17.12
C LEU A 52 -14.35 -2.64 17.99
N GLY A 53 -14.92 -1.96 18.97
CA GLY A 53 -14.20 -1.08 19.88
C GLY A 53 -14.20 0.41 19.51
N PRO A 54 -13.77 1.29 20.43
CA PRO A 54 -13.87 2.75 20.28
C PRO A 54 -12.98 3.34 19.19
N SER A 55 -11.88 2.68 18.80
CA SER A 55 -11.03 3.14 17.69
C SER A 55 -11.71 3.00 16.33
N VAL A 56 -12.74 2.17 16.19
CA VAL A 56 -13.49 2.02 14.95
C VAL A 56 -14.60 3.08 14.89
N ARG A 57 -14.59 3.89 13.83
CA ARG A 57 -15.61 4.92 13.62
C ARG A 57 -16.96 4.28 13.37
N PRO A 58 -18.08 4.91 13.74
CA PRO A 58 -19.41 4.38 13.44
C PRO A 58 -19.74 4.42 11.94
N VAL A 59 -19.10 5.33 11.19
CA VAL A 59 -19.25 5.49 9.73
C VAL A 59 -17.90 5.91 9.17
N ALA A 60 -17.58 5.48 7.96
CA ALA A 60 -16.41 5.97 7.25
C ALA A 60 -16.54 7.48 6.98
N ALA A 61 -15.49 8.23 7.26
CA ALA A 61 -15.45 9.68 7.11
C ALA A 61 -14.31 10.06 6.15
N PRO A 62 -14.60 10.33 4.86
CA PRO A 62 -15.91 10.29 4.20
C PRO A 62 -16.33 8.86 3.78
N ALA A 63 -17.61 8.66 3.46
CA ALA A 63 -18.13 7.37 2.98
C ALA A 63 -17.68 7.02 1.54
N ARG A 64 -17.28 8.03 0.77
CA ARG A 64 -16.69 7.90 -0.56
C ARG A 64 -15.55 8.90 -0.69
N ILE A 65 -14.49 8.52 -1.38
CA ILE A 65 -13.38 9.41 -1.71
C ILE A 65 -13.30 9.62 -3.22
N ARG A 66 -12.83 10.80 -3.63
CA ARG A 66 -12.42 11.07 -5.00
C ARG A 66 -11.00 10.56 -5.19
N VAL A 67 -10.78 9.77 -6.22
CA VAL A 67 -9.44 9.31 -6.61
C VAL A 67 -9.00 10.04 -7.87
N GLU A 68 -7.82 10.66 -7.81
CA GLU A 68 -7.11 11.23 -8.96
C GLU A 68 -5.68 10.68 -8.99
N ALA A 69 -5.34 9.90 -10.03
CA ALA A 69 -4.04 9.23 -10.12
C ALA A 69 -3.55 9.08 -11.58
N PRO A 70 -2.26 8.79 -11.83
CA PRO A 70 -1.77 8.54 -13.18
C PRO A 70 -2.55 7.39 -13.85
N TYR A 71 -2.94 7.58 -15.11
CA TYR A 71 -3.90 6.67 -15.77
C TYR A 71 -3.45 5.21 -15.84
N ARG A 72 -2.13 5.00 -15.91
CA ARG A 72 -1.49 3.68 -16.05
C ARG A 72 -1.09 3.04 -14.73
N SER A 73 -1.29 3.72 -13.60
CA SER A 73 -0.96 3.19 -12.29
C SER A 73 -1.79 1.95 -11.99
N TYR A 74 -1.12 0.93 -11.43
CA TYR A 74 -1.72 -0.39 -11.28
C TYR A 74 -2.82 -0.40 -10.22
N VAL A 75 -2.53 0.10 -9.02
CA VAL A 75 -3.46 0.12 -7.88
C VAL A 75 -4.71 0.96 -8.18
N PRO A 76 -4.63 2.23 -8.67
CA PRO A 76 -5.82 2.99 -9.05
C PRO A 76 -6.70 2.30 -10.09
N ARG A 77 -6.12 1.51 -10.99
CA ARG A 77 -6.90 0.76 -11.98
C ARG A 77 -7.71 -0.35 -11.32
N LEU A 78 -7.11 -1.12 -10.41
CA LEU A 78 -7.83 -2.18 -9.69
C LEU A 78 -8.99 -1.62 -8.85
N LEU A 79 -8.75 -0.49 -8.19
CA LEU A 79 -9.76 0.19 -7.37
C LEU A 79 -10.91 0.75 -8.21
N ASP A 80 -10.63 1.30 -9.39
CA ASP A 80 -11.65 1.77 -10.33
C ASP A 80 -12.46 0.61 -10.94
N ASP A 81 -11.78 -0.51 -11.23
CA ASP A 81 -12.39 -1.68 -11.86
C ASP A 81 -13.32 -2.46 -10.90
N GLY A 82 -13.06 -2.46 -9.58
CA GLY A 82 -13.80 -3.32 -8.64
C GLY A 82 -13.72 -2.95 -7.16
N GLY A 83 -13.41 -1.70 -6.83
CA GLY A 83 -13.40 -1.20 -5.46
C GLY A 83 -12.25 -1.72 -4.60
N VAL A 84 -12.33 -1.48 -3.29
CA VAL A 84 -11.30 -1.91 -2.32
C VAL A 84 -11.17 -3.44 -2.30
N ALA A 85 -12.26 -4.15 -2.52
CA ALA A 85 -12.29 -5.61 -2.60
C ALA A 85 -11.37 -6.23 -3.66
N CYS A 86 -10.89 -5.44 -4.62
CA CYS A 86 -9.97 -5.88 -5.67
C CYS A 86 -8.49 -5.59 -5.39
N TYR A 87 -8.17 -5.06 -4.21
CA TYR A 87 -6.81 -4.77 -3.79
C TYR A 87 -6.53 -5.32 -2.39
N GLU A 88 -5.92 -6.50 -2.35
CA GLU A 88 -5.42 -7.18 -1.13
C GLU A 88 -6.43 -7.18 0.04
N PRO A 89 -7.67 -7.70 -0.15
CA PRO A 89 -8.72 -7.54 0.84
C PRO A 89 -8.44 -8.27 2.15
N GLU A 90 -7.78 -9.43 2.13
CA GLU A 90 -7.35 -10.16 3.32
C GLU A 90 -6.29 -9.37 4.11
N THR A 91 -5.34 -8.76 3.42
CA THR A 91 -4.27 -7.92 4.01
C THR A 91 -4.85 -6.67 4.66
N MET A 92 -5.75 -5.98 3.96
CA MET A 92 -6.48 -4.82 4.48
C MET A 92 -7.34 -5.19 5.70
N ALA A 93 -8.01 -6.34 5.66
CA ALA A 93 -8.80 -6.83 6.79
C ALA A 93 -7.92 -7.12 8.01
N ALA A 94 -6.76 -7.76 7.82
CA ALA A 94 -5.81 -8.01 8.90
C ALA A 94 -5.25 -6.71 9.50
N PHE A 95 -4.93 -5.73 8.65
CA PHE A 95 -4.47 -4.41 9.09
C PHE A 95 -5.52 -3.69 9.95
N LEU A 96 -6.76 -3.58 9.47
CA LEU A 96 -7.84 -2.93 10.22
C LEU A 96 -8.26 -3.72 11.47
N ALA A 97 -8.22 -5.06 11.42
CA ALA A 97 -8.45 -5.90 12.57
C ALA A 97 -7.39 -5.66 13.66
N ALA A 98 -6.11 -5.61 13.29
CA ALA A 98 -5.04 -5.30 14.24
C ALA A 98 -5.22 -3.92 14.88
N ILE A 99 -5.62 -2.91 14.08
CA ILE A 99 -5.89 -1.56 14.60
C ILE A 99 -7.01 -1.59 15.64
N SER A 100 -8.13 -2.23 15.30
CA SER A 100 -9.31 -2.28 16.18
C SER A 100 -9.07 -3.11 17.45
N VAL A 101 -8.42 -4.27 17.35
CA VAL A 101 -8.12 -5.13 18.51
C VAL A 101 -7.14 -4.47 19.49
N LEU A 102 -6.14 -3.75 18.97
CA LEU A 102 -5.13 -3.10 19.80
C LEU A 102 -5.54 -1.69 20.25
N GLU A 103 -6.68 -1.19 19.77
CA GLU A 103 -7.05 0.23 19.90
C GLU A 103 -5.90 1.15 19.46
N ALA A 104 -5.29 0.84 18.31
CA ALA A 104 -4.07 1.47 17.86
C ALA A 104 -4.29 2.96 17.55
N GLY A 105 -3.46 3.82 18.15
CA GLY A 105 -3.42 5.26 17.94
C GLY A 105 -2.46 5.69 16.82
N GLU A 106 -1.40 4.93 16.55
CA GLU A 106 -0.41 5.24 15.50
C GLU A 106 -0.12 4.00 14.64
N VAL A 107 -0.23 4.14 13.32
CA VAL A 107 -0.12 3.05 12.35
C VAL A 107 0.71 3.46 11.14
N PHE A 108 1.59 2.57 10.68
CA PHE A 108 2.46 2.84 9.54
C PHE A 108 2.09 1.98 8.32
N ASP A 109 2.07 2.60 7.14
CA ASP A 109 1.88 1.96 5.82
C ASP A 109 3.20 2.10 5.04
N ILE A 110 4.07 1.09 5.09
CA ILE A 110 5.44 1.15 4.55
C ILE A 110 5.47 0.52 3.17
N GLY A 111 5.85 1.32 2.16
CA GLY A 111 5.62 1.00 0.76
C GLY A 111 4.17 1.30 0.35
N ALA A 112 3.72 2.52 0.69
CA ALA A 112 2.31 2.89 0.67
C ALA A 112 1.72 3.00 -0.75
N ASN A 113 2.53 3.13 -1.80
CA ASN A 113 2.06 3.43 -3.16
C ASN A 113 1.21 4.71 -3.18
N ILE A 114 -0.06 4.63 -3.57
CA ILE A 114 -1.02 5.76 -3.48
C ILE A 114 -1.65 5.95 -2.08
N GLY A 115 -1.22 5.17 -1.08
CA GLY A 115 -1.60 5.29 0.32
C GLY A 115 -2.97 4.71 0.68
N ILE A 116 -3.46 3.71 -0.04
CA ILE A 116 -4.84 3.23 0.14
C ILE A 116 -5.07 2.59 1.53
N PHE A 117 -4.07 1.92 2.11
CA PHE A 117 -4.17 1.37 3.47
C PHE A 117 -4.26 2.49 4.50
N ALA A 118 -3.36 3.48 4.44
CA ALA A 118 -3.39 4.65 5.31
C ALA A 118 -4.70 5.46 5.17
N ILE A 119 -5.17 5.67 3.93
CA ILE A 119 -6.43 6.36 3.62
C ILE A 119 -7.63 5.65 4.24
N ILE A 120 -7.72 4.32 4.07
CA ILE A 120 -8.84 3.55 4.62
C ILE A 120 -8.78 3.57 6.15
N ALA A 121 -7.61 3.33 6.75
CA ALA A 121 -7.44 3.39 8.20
C ALA A 121 -7.86 4.75 8.78
N ALA A 122 -7.43 5.87 8.18
CA ALA A 122 -7.81 7.21 8.62
C ALA A 122 -9.32 7.48 8.46
N SER A 123 -9.95 6.89 7.43
CA SER A 123 -11.37 7.08 7.14
C SER A 123 -12.26 6.23 8.05
N THR A 124 -11.81 5.06 8.48
CA THR A 124 -12.64 4.08 9.19
C THR A 124 -12.29 3.93 10.67
N THR A 125 -11.14 4.45 11.10
CA THR A 125 -10.66 4.37 12.48
C THR A 125 -10.22 5.74 13.00
N THR A 126 -9.92 5.82 14.29
CA THR A 126 -9.32 7.01 14.93
C THR A 126 -7.80 6.99 14.89
N ALA A 127 -7.18 5.95 14.33
CA ALA A 127 -5.73 5.83 14.24
C ALA A 127 -5.14 6.95 13.38
N HIS A 128 -4.02 7.50 13.83
CA HIS A 128 -3.17 8.34 13.00
C HIS A 128 -2.35 7.45 12.06
N ALA A 129 -2.57 7.60 10.75
CA ALA A 129 -1.91 6.80 9.74
C ALA A 129 -0.82 7.60 9.02
N THR A 130 0.40 7.06 9.03
CA THR A 130 1.53 7.60 8.27
C THR A 130 1.97 6.61 7.21
N GLY A 131 1.96 7.00 5.93
CA GLY A 131 2.46 6.14 4.86
C GLY A 131 3.81 6.60 4.32
N PHE A 132 4.68 5.63 4.02
CA PHE A 132 6.04 5.85 3.51
C PHE A 132 6.09 5.41 2.06
N GLU A 133 6.32 6.35 1.14
CA GLU A 133 6.41 6.06 -0.29
C GLU A 133 7.60 6.80 -0.93
N PRO A 134 8.66 6.10 -1.36
CA PRO A 134 9.82 6.74 -1.93
C PRO A 134 9.63 7.23 -3.38
N THR A 135 8.67 6.69 -4.15
CA THR A 135 8.44 7.07 -5.54
C THR A 135 7.78 8.46 -5.57
N PRO A 136 8.46 9.52 -6.06
CA PRO A 136 7.95 10.89 -5.92
C PRO A 136 6.56 11.12 -6.54
N GLN A 137 6.28 10.45 -7.66
CA GLN A 137 4.98 10.56 -8.32
C GLN A 137 3.85 9.88 -7.52
N LEU A 138 4.14 8.77 -6.83
CA LEU A 138 3.15 8.06 -6.02
C LEU A 138 2.92 8.77 -4.69
N ALA A 139 3.97 9.24 -4.02
CA ALA A 139 3.86 10.08 -2.83
C ALA A 139 3.03 11.34 -3.11
N ALA A 140 3.30 12.06 -4.20
CA ALA A 140 2.50 13.23 -4.59
C ALA A 140 1.04 12.88 -4.95
N THR A 141 0.80 11.67 -5.46
CA THR A 141 -0.55 11.16 -5.70
C THR A 141 -1.25 10.94 -4.37
N PHE A 142 -0.61 10.25 -3.43
CA PHE A 142 -1.13 10.02 -2.08
C PHE A 142 -1.44 11.33 -1.36
N GLU A 143 -0.50 12.29 -1.30
CA GLU A 143 -0.73 13.62 -0.72
C GLU A 143 -1.95 14.32 -1.34
N THR A 144 -2.11 14.21 -2.66
CA THR A 144 -3.27 14.76 -3.37
C THR A 144 -4.55 14.07 -2.93
N LEU A 145 -4.57 12.74 -2.83
CA LEU A 145 -5.74 11.97 -2.39
C LEU A 145 -6.13 12.33 -0.95
N ALA A 146 -5.18 12.43 -0.03
CA ALA A 146 -5.44 12.84 1.34
C ALA A 146 -6.06 14.24 1.38
N ARG A 147 -5.45 15.19 0.66
CA ARG A 147 -5.89 16.61 0.63
C ARG A 147 -7.26 16.81 0.00
N ILE A 148 -7.57 16.19 -1.15
CA ILE A 148 -8.85 16.44 -1.84
C ILE A 148 -10.06 15.80 -1.14
N ASN A 149 -9.80 14.89 -0.19
CA ASN A 149 -10.81 14.18 0.59
C ASN A 149 -10.83 14.59 2.07
N ASP A 150 -10.00 15.56 2.47
CA ASP A 150 -9.90 16.04 3.85
C ASP A 150 -9.56 14.93 4.86
N LEU A 151 -8.61 14.07 4.49
CA LEU A 151 -8.17 12.96 5.32
C LEU A 151 -6.91 13.32 6.12
N GLY A 152 -6.94 13.06 7.42
CA GLY A 152 -5.85 13.33 8.35
C GLY A 152 -4.73 12.27 8.36
N CYS A 153 -4.36 11.71 7.20
CA CYS A 153 -3.20 10.82 7.08
C CYS A 153 -1.98 11.58 6.56
N GLU A 154 -0.79 11.16 6.98
CA GLU A 154 0.50 11.78 6.63
C GLU A 154 1.24 10.94 5.58
N VAL A 155 2.02 11.62 4.74
CA VAL A 155 2.86 11.00 3.71
C VAL A 155 4.31 11.39 3.97
N GLU A 156 5.17 10.37 4.10
CA GLU A 156 6.61 10.53 4.21
C GLU A 156 7.26 10.06 2.90
N PRO A 157 7.80 10.96 2.06
CA PRO A 157 8.35 10.65 0.74
C PRO A 157 9.76 10.04 0.83
N ILE A 158 9.91 9.01 1.66
CA ILE A 158 11.16 8.32 1.97
C ILE A 158 10.95 6.80 1.87
N ALA A 159 12.04 6.07 1.62
CA ALA A 159 12.05 4.64 1.90
C ALA A 159 12.47 4.41 3.35
N LEU A 160 11.91 3.38 3.98
CA LEU A 160 12.50 2.83 5.19
C LEU A 160 13.47 1.70 4.82
N GLY A 161 14.60 1.61 5.51
CA GLY A 161 15.61 0.58 5.23
C GLY A 161 16.64 0.44 6.34
N ALA A 162 17.65 -0.41 6.10
CA ALA A 162 18.64 -0.77 7.11
C ALA A 162 19.57 0.38 7.51
N GLU A 163 19.80 1.33 6.60
CA GLU A 163 20.72 2.46 6.78
C GLU A 163 20.08 3.77 6.32
N THR A 164 20.42 4.87 7.01
CA THR A 164 19.96 6.22 6.62
C THR A 164 20.90 6.80 5.57
N GLY A 165 20.34 7.39 4.52
CA GLY A 165 21.11 7.98 3.44
C GLY A 165 20.30 8.15 2.17
N ARG A 166 20.87 7.70 1.05
CA ARG A 166 20.21 7.70 -0.26
C ARG A 166 20.40 6.33 -0.91
N ALA A 167 19.40 5.91 -1.67
CA ALA A 167 19.45 4.69 -2.45
C ALA A 167 18.85 4.88 -3.84
N THR A 168 19.28 4.04 -4.77
CA THR A 168 18.70 3.95 -6.10
C THR A 168 17.42 3.13 -6.04
N LEU A 169 16.28 3.76 -6.30
CA LEU A 169 15.01 3.08 -6.53
C LEU A 169 14.90 2.70 -8.01
N TYR A 170 14.64 1.42 -8.27
CA TYR A 170 14.48 0.88 -9.61
C TYR A 170 12.99 0.89 -10.01
N LEU A 171 12.67 1.59 -11.10
CA LEU A 171 11.30 1.74 -11.58
C LEU A 171 10.93 0.55 -12.49
N SER A 172 10.02 -0.30 -12.03
CA SER A 172 9.66 -1.54 -12.72
C SER A 172 9.07 -1.29 -14.10
N ALA A 173 9.46 -2.11 -15.07
CA ALA A 173 8.92 -2.08 -16.43
C ALA A 173 7.48 -2.59 -16.53
N ARG A 174 6.98 -3.26 -15.47
CA ARG A 174 5.65 -3.89 -15.48
C ARG A 174 4.59 -3.00 -14.84
N THR A 175 4.80 -2.59 -13.59
CA THR A 175 3.83 -1.84 -12.78
C THR A 175 4.59 -0.93 -11.81
N ASP A 176 3.96 0.19 -11.43
CA ASP A 176 4.48 1.10 -10.41
C ASP A 176 4.35 0.54 -8.98
N SER A 177 3.55 -0.50 -8.79
CA SER A 177 3.45 -1.26 -7.54
C SER A 177 4.66 -2.15 -7.26
N SER A 178 5.56 -2.34 -8.23
CA SER A 178 6.72 -3.25 -8.09
C SER A 178 8.07 -2.54 -8.20
N ASN A 179 8.12 -1.28 -7.81
CA ASN A 179 9.38 -0.54 -7.66
C ASN A 179 10.11 -1.04 -6.42
N SER A 180 11.44 -1.17 -6.48
CA SER A 180 12.22 -1.74 -5.37
C SER A 180 13.59 -1.08 -5.28
N LEU A 181 14.17 -1.02 -4.07
CA LEU A 181 15.57 -0.62 -3.87
C LEU A 181 16.55 -1.74 -4.28
N ARG A 182 16.06 -2.97 -4.46
CA ARG A 182 16.90 -4.11 -4.82
C ARG A 182 17.24 -4.12 -6.30
N ALA A 183 18.51 -3.87 -6.61
CA ALA A 183 19.04 -3.93 -7.96
C ALA A 183 18.76 -5.30 -8.62
N GLY A 184 18.26 -5.27 -9.86
CA GLY A 184 17.99 -6.46 -10.66
C GLY A 184 16.80 -7.30 -10.21
N HIS A 185 16.02 -6.87 -9.20
CA HIS A 185 14.81 -7.58 -8.77
C HIS A 185 13.79 -7.76 -9.90
N ARG A 186 13.57 -6.70 -10.69
CA ARG A 186 12.75 -6.72 -11.92
C ARG A 186 13.49 -6.00 -13.05
N ALA A 187 13.05 -6.24 -14.28
CA ALA A 187 13.44 -5.39 -15.41
C ALA A 187 12.98 -3.95 -15.13
N ALA A 188 13.92 -3.01 -15.13
CA ALA A 188 13.66 -1.61 -14.84
C ALA A 188 13.59 -0.78 -16.14
N THR A 189 12.74 0.24 -16.16
CA THR A 189 12.67 1.24 -17.26
C THR A 189 13.40 2.54 -16.92
N GLY A 190 13.79 2.70 -15.67
CA GLY A 190 14.54 3.85 -15.17
C GLY A 190 14.89 3.68 -13.70
N THR A 191 15.58 4.66 -13.16
CA THR A 191 15.93 4.75 -11.74
C THR A 191 15.68 6.15 -11.21
N VAL A 192 15.50 6.28 -9.91
CA VAL A 192 15.43 7.55 -9.20
C VAL A 192 16.16 7.43 -7.87
N GLU A 193 16.93 8.45 -7.51
CA GLU A 193 17.59 8.50 -6.20
C GLU A 193 16.60 9.00 -5.14
N VAL A 194 16.40 8.21 -4.10
CA VAL A 194 15.42 8.49 -3.04
C VAL A 194 16.11 8.56 -1.67
N PRO A 195 15.62 9.39 -0.74
CA PRO A 195 16.06 9.34 0.65
C PRO A 195 15.65 8.01 1.30
N VAL A 196 16.52 7.50 2.16
CA VAL A 196 16.25 6.33 3.01
C VAL A 196 16.46 6.74 4.46
N GLU A 197 15.54 6.36 5.34
CA GLU A 197 15.67 6.54 6.79
C GLU A 197 15.51 5.19 7.49
N ARG A 198 16.20 5.00 8.61
CA ARG A 198 15.94 3.84 9.48
C ARG A 198 14.65 4.08 10.25
N LEU A 199 13.83 3.05 10.44
CA LEU A 199 12.62 3.15 11.28
C LEU A 199 12.96 3.69 12.68
N ASP A 200 14.03 3.21 13.31
CA ASP A 200 14.46 3.69 14.63
C ASP A 200 14.81 5.18 14.63
N ALA A 201 15.39 5.70 13.53
CA ALA A 201 15.72 7.12 13.42
C ALA A 201 14.46 7.97 13.23
N TYR A 202 13.51 7.50 12.41
CA TYR A 202 12.21 8.15 12.22
C TYR A 202 11.43 8.25 13.54
N VAL A 203 11.33 7.13 14.28
CA VAL A 203 10.67 7.08 15.60
C VAL A 203 11.36 8.02 16.58
N ALA A 204 12.69 8.03 16.64
CA ALA A 204 13.44 8.92 17.53
C ALA A 204 13.24 10.42 17.19
N ARG A 205 13.16 10.76 15.90
CA ARG A 205 13.02 12.16 15.43
C ARG A 205 11.61 12.70 15.60
N THR A 206 10.59 11.86 15.41
CA THR A 206 9.18 12.30 15.40
C THR A 206 8.45 12.01 16.71
N GLY A 207 8.93 11.04 17.49
CA GLY A 207 8.23 10.51 18.66
C GLY A 207 7.01 9.63 18.31
N ARG A 208 6.68 9.46 17.02
CA ARG A 208 5.59 8.60 16.55
C ARG A 208 6.03 7.13 16.64
N ARG A 209 5.35 6.35 17.48
CA ARG A 209 5.66 4.94 17.74
C ARG A 209 4.54 4.05 17.20
N PRO A 210 4.78 3.25 16.15
CA PRO A 210 3.72 2.47 15.55
C PRO A 210 3.29 1.31 16.46
N GLN A 211 1.98 1.07 16.53
CA GLN A 211 1.43 -0.16 17.13
C GLN A 211 1.11 -1.22 16.06
N VAL A 212 0.83 -0.78 14.83
CA VAL A 212 0.60 -1.64 13.67
C VAL A 212 1.40 -1.10 12.48
N MET A 213 2.04 -1.98 11.72
CA MET A 213 2.77 -1.65 10.50
C MET A 213 2.35 -2.58 9.37
N LYS A 214 2.08 -2.04 8.18
CA LYS A 214 2.12 -2.78 6.91
C LYS A 214 3.50 -2.57 6.29
N VAL A 215 4.14 -3.63 5.79
CA VAL A 215 5.48 -3.60 5.19
C VAL A 215 5.45 -4.38 3.89
N ASP A 216 5.56 -3.68 2.77
CA ASP A 216 5.50 -4.24 1.42
C ASP A 216 6.34 -3.33 0.53
N THR A 217 7.60 -3.71 0.37
CA THR A 217 8.63 -2.89 -0.26
C THR A 217 9.30 -3.62 -1.42
N GLU A 218 8.66 -4.68 -1.89
CA GLU A 218 9.09 -5.53 -3.00
C GLU A 218 10.52 -6.05 -2.76
N THR A 219 10.65 -6.94 -1.77
CA THR A 219 11.84 -7.72 -1.35
C THR A 219 12.83 -7.05 -0.41
N THR A 220 12.54 -5.84 0.06
CA THR A 220 13.37 -5.12 1.04
C THR A 220 12.75 -5.07 2.43
N GLU A 221 11.73 -5.90 2.69
CA GLU A 221 11.06 -5.99 3.99
C GLU A 221 12.05 -6.32 5.13
N PRO A 222 13.04 -7.23 4.95
CA PRO A 222 14.05 -7.46 5.97
C PRO A 222 14.89 -6.21 6.30
N ASP A 223 15.16 -5.35 5.31
CA ASP A 223 15.95 -4.13 5.52
C ASP A 223 15.17 -3.09 6.33
N VAL A 224 13.86 -2.95 6.06
CA VAL A 224 12.96 -2.12 6.88
C VAL A 224 13.01 -2.58 8.35
N LEU A 225 12.85 -3.89 8.59
CA LEU A 225 12.84 -4.45 9.94
C LEU A 225 14.22 -4.36 10.62
N ALA A 226 15.31 -4.55 9.87
CA ALA A 226 16.67 -4.38 10.37
C ALA A 226 16.95 -2.92 10.80
N GLY A 227 16.41 -1.94 10.07
CA GLY A 227 16.46 -0.52 10.43
C GLY A 227 15.60 -0.14 11.64
N GLY A 228 14.75 -1.04 12.12
CA GLY A 228 13.78 -0.82 13.19
C GLY A 228 13.97 -1.71 14.42
N LEU A 229 15.14 -2.34 14.61
CA LEU A 229 15.33 -3.35 15.65
C LEU A 229 15.06 -2.84 17.07
N GLU A 230 15.34 -1.57 17.38
CA GLU A 230 15.02 -1.01 18.69
C GLU A 230 13.51 -0.83 18.86
N THR A 231 12.83 -0.29 17.84
CA THR A 231 11.37 -0.15 17.80
C THR A 231 10.69 -1.52 17.95
N LEU A 232 11.17 -2.55 17.25
CA LEU A 232 10.66 -3.92 17.35
C LEU A 232 10.87 -4.55 18.72
N ARG A 233 11.96 -4.21 19.42
CA ARG A 233 12.22 -4.69 20.78
C ARG A 233 11.35 -4.01 21.82
N THR A 234 11.20 -2.69 21.70
CA THR A 234 10.60 -1.84 22.74
C THR A 234 9.10 -1.67 22.55
N ASP A 235 8.66 -1.23 21.36
CA ASP A 235 7.27 -0.92 21.06
C ASP A 235 6.48 -2.15 20.60
N ARG A 236 7.19 -3.18 20.11
CA ARG A 236 6.63 -4.49 19.73
C ARG A 236 5.39 -4.40 18.82
N PRO A 237 5.43 -3.63 17.71
CA PRO A 237 4.29 -3.47 16.81
C PRO A 237 3.85 -4.80 16.19
N TRP A 238 2.57 -4.90 15.87
CA TRP A 238 2.09 -5.93 14.96
C TRP A 238 2.46 -5.57 13.52
N ILE A 239 2.87 -6.56 12.74
CA ILE A 239 3.43 -6.33 11.39
C ILE A 239 2.67 -7.18 10.40
N ILE A 240 2.09 -6.56 9.38
CA ILE A 240 1.58 -7.24 8.19
C ILE A 240 2.69 -7.09 7.14
N CYS A 241 3.28 -8.19 6.69
CA CYS A 241 4.49 -8.17 5.87
C CYS A 241 4.31 -8.99 4.59
N GLU A 242 4.66 -8.41 3.45
CA GLU A 242 4.74 -9.14 2.19
C GLU A 242 5.94 -10.10 2.22
N VAL A 243 5.74 -11.32 1.73
CA VAL A 243 6.78 -12.34 1.60
C VAL A 243 6.76 -12.90 0.19
N LEU A 244 7.78 -12.55 -0.60
CA LEU A 244 7.95 -13.12 -1.93
C LEU A 244 8.74 -14.44 -1.82
N ALA A 245 8.16 -15.51 -2.38
CA ALA A 245 8.69 -16.86 -2.26
C ALA A 245 10.16 -16.98 -2.68
N GLY A 246 10.98 -17.56 -1.80
CA GLY A 246 12.39 -17.84 -2.02
C GLY A 246 13.29 -16.60 -1.96
N THR A 247 12.88 -15.54 -1.27
CA THR A 247 13.63 -14.27 -1.25
C THR A 247 13.92 -13.76 0.16
N THR A 248 12.90 -13.54 0.98
CA THR A 248 13.02 -12.79 2.26
C THR A 248 12.83 -13.66 3.49
N GLU A 249 12.33 -14.90 3.34
CA GLU A 249 11.93 -15.75 4.47
C GLU A 249 13.05 -15.98 5.49
N PRO A 250 14.28 -16.37 5.11
CA PRO A 250 15.34 -16.63 6.09
C PRO A 250 15.74 -15.38 6.87
N ALA A 251 15.78 -14.22 6.21
CA ALA A 251 16.17 -12.96 6.82
C ALA A 251 15.08 -12.44 7.78
N LEU A 252 13.81 -12.51 7.38
CA LEU A 252 12.67 -12.17 8.24
C LEU A 252 12.67 -13.03 9.51
N MET A 253 12.82 -14.35 9.36
CA MET A 253 12.86 -15.26 10.51
C MET A 253 14.07 -15.01 11.41
N ALA A 254 15.25 -14.72 10.85
CA ALA A 254 16.45 -14.42 11.63
C ALA A 254 16.30 -13.15 12.48
N LEU A 255 15.57 -12.14 11.98
CA LEU A 255 15.29 -10.90 12.70
C LEU A 255 14.22 -11.09 13.78
N LEU A 256 13.15 -11.84 13.48
CA LEU A 256 11.93 -11.87 14.29
C LEU A 256 11.89 -12.99 15.34
N ARG A 257 12.47 -14.17 15.05
CA ARG A 257 12.50 -15.29 16.01
C ARG A 257 13.18 -14.91 17.34
N PRO A 258 14.35 -14.25 17.35
CA PRO A 258 15.01 -13.85 18.59
C PRO A 258 14.20 -12.83 19.41
N LEU A 259 13.31 -12.09 18.75
CA LEU A 259 12.42 -11.13 19.38
C LEU A 259 11.13 -11.76 19.91
N GLY A 260 10.92 -13.07 19.70
CA GLY A 260 9.73 -13.80 20.18
C GLY A 260 8.48 -13.55 19.34
N TYR A 261 8.62 -13.08 18.10
CA TYR A 261 7.48 -12.92 17.20
C TYR A 261 6.95 -14.26 16.70
N ARG A 262 5.63 -14.34 16.55
CA ARG A 262 4.87 -15.45 15.96
C ARG A 262 4.43 -15.11 14.55
N PHE A 263 4.26 -16.14 13.72
CA PHE A 263 4.00 -15.98 12.28
C PHE A 263 2.63 -16.54 11.94
N HIS A 264 1.77 -15.73 11.36
CA HIS A 264 0.42 -16.10 10.99
C HIS A 264 0.20 -15.83 9.50
N HIS A 265 0.03 -16.87 8.69
CA HIS A 265 -0.13 -16.72 7.24
C HIS A 265 -1.52 -16.16 6.90
N LEU A 266 -1.58 -15.14 6.04
CA LEU A 266 -2.83 -14.57 5.52
C LEU A 266 -3.25 -15.32 4.24
N GLY A 267 -3.80 -16.52 4.42
CA GLY A 267 -4.36 -17.34 3.33
C GLY A 267 -5.81 -17.01 2.99
N ALA A 268 -6.39 -17.75 2.04
CA ALA A 268 -7.82 -17.67 1.66
C ALA A 268 -8.82 -18.06 2.77
N GLY A 269 -8.31 -18.49 3.93
CA GLY A 269 -9.12 -18.94 5.06
C GLY A 269 -9.85 -17.80 5.79
N PRO A 270 -10.80 -18.13 6.68
CA PRO A 270 -11.57 -17.15 7.43
C PRO A 270 -10.76 -16.49 8.57
N ALA A 271 -9.53 -16.94 8.82
CA ALA A 271 -8.62 -16.37 9.81
C ALA A 271 -7.16 -16.66 9.43
N PRO A 272 -6.20 -15.85 9.91
CA PRO A 272 -4.78 -16.18 9.79
C PRO A 272 -4.43 -17.50 10.46
N VAL A 273 -3.49 -18.23 9.87
CA VAL A 273 -3.05 -19.55 10.37
C VAL A 273 -1.65 -19.43 10.95
N GLU A 274 -1.49 -19.72 12.24
CA GLU A 274 -0.18 -19.73 12.88
C GLU A 274 0.70 -20.84 12.29
N ALA A 275 1.97 -20.51 11.99
CA ALA A 275 2.97 -21.44 11.51
C ALA A 275 4.31 -21.21 12.22
N SER A 276 5.12 -22.27 12.30
CA SER A 276 6.47 -22.21 12.87
C SER A 276 7.49 -21.50 11.97
N GLU A 277 7.20 -21.43 10.67
CA GLU A 277 8.11 -20.88 9.66
C GLU A 277 7.35 -19.99 8.69
N ILE A 278 8.01 -18.91 8.27
CA ILE A 278 7.54 -18.09 7.16
C ILE A 278 7.90 -18.82 5.87
N VAL A 279 6.91 -19.08 5.04
CA VAL A 279 7.08 -19.70 3.72
C VAL A 279 6.36 -18.81 2.72
N GLY A 280 7.07 -18.28 1.73
CA GLY A 280 6.43 -17.50 0.68
C GLY A 280 5.59 -18.37 -0.25
N ASP A 281 4.46 -17.84 -0.68
CA ASP A 281 3.54 -18.55 -1.57
C ASP A 281 4.06 -18.53 -3.02
N PRO A 282 4.43 -19.70 -3.60
CA PRO A 282 4.95 -19.76 -4.97
C PRO A 282 3.91 -19.43 -6.04
N THR A 283 2.61 -19.41 -5.68
CA THR A 283 1.52 -19.03 -6.59
C THR A 283 1.25 -17.53 -6.62
N TRP A 284 1.88 -16.76 -5.72
CA TRP A 284 1.75 -15.30 -5.59
C TRP A 284 0.32 -14.84 -5.24
N LEU A 285 -0.50 -15.72 -4.68
CA LEU A 285 -1.90 -15.41 -4.33
C LEU A 285 -2.04 -14.92 -2.88
N HIS A 286 -1.26 -15.48 -1.96
CA HIS A 286 -1.31 -15.21 -0.52
C HIS A 286 0.09 -14.95 0.02
N ARG A 287 0.59 -13.74 -0.25
CA ARG A 287 1.99 -13.38 0.02
C ARG A 287 2.20 -12.80 1.41
N ASP A 288 1.13 -12.38 2.06
CA ASP A 288 1.21 -11.59 3.29
C ASP A 288 1.14 -12.46 4.56
N TRP A 289 1.88 -12.01 5.56
CA TRP A 289 1.96 -12.63 6.87
C TRP A 289 1.66 -11.59 7.95
N LEU A 290 0.86 -11.97 8.94
CA LEU A 290 0.70 -11.23 10.19
C LEU A 290 1.73 -11.75 11.21
N LEU A 291 2.59 -10.86 11.68
CA LEU A 291 3.70 -11.14 12.58
C LEU A 291 3.42 -10.41 13.89
N THR A 292 3.33 -11.14 14.99
CA THR A 292 2.86 -10.60 16.27
C THR A 292 3.82 -10.92 17.41
N PRO A 293 3.96 -10.04 18.42
CA PRO A 293 4.89 -10.25 19.53
C PRO A 293 4.46 -11.34 20.53
N GLY A 294 3.32 -11.98 20.32
CA GLY A 294 2.66 -12.95 21.18
C GLY A 294 1.51 -13.65 20.44
N PRO A 295 0.73 -14.54 21.10
CA PRO A 295 -0.42 -15.18 20.47
C PRO A 295 -1.49 -14.14 20.08
N LEU A 296 -2.25 -14.43 19.01
CA LEU A 296 -3.41 -13.61 18.66
C LEU A 296 -4.46 -13.71 19.77
N PRO A 297 -5.07 -12.58 20.17
CA PRO A 297 -6.14 -12.60 21.13
C PRO A 297 -7.42 -13.17 20.49
N PRO A 298 -8.32 -13.79 21.27
CA PRO A 298 -9.48 -14.51 20.75
C PRO A 298 -10.40 -13.67 19.86
N GLU A 299 -10.52 -12.37 20.13
CA GLU A 299 -11.35 -11.43 19.38
C GLU A 299 -10.84 -11.15 17.95
N PHE A 300 -9.54 -11.38 17.67
CA PHE A 300 -8.95 -11.00 16.39
C PHE A 300 -9.66 -11.64 15.20
N ALA A 301 -10.01 -12.92 15.29
CA ALA A 301 -10.70 -13.62 14.20
C ALA A 301 -12.07 -12.98 13.88
N GLY A 302 -12.80 -12.53 14.91
CA GLY A 302 -14.07 -11.84 14.73
C GLY A 302 -13.91 -10.49 14.04
N HIS A 303 -12.92 -9.69 14.47
CA HIS A 303 -12.60 -8.40 13.85
C HIS A 303 -12.15 -8.58 12.38
N TYR A 304 -11.30 -9.56 12.12
CA TYR A 304 -10.82 -9.90 10.77
C TYR A 304 -11.97 -10.24 9.81
N VAL A 305 -12.86 -11.15 10.21
CA VAL A 305 -14.01 -11.55 9.38
C VAL A 305 -14.93 -10.35 9.11
N ALA A 306 -15.24 -9.56 10.14
CA ALA A 306 -16.10 -8.40 10.00
C ALA A 306 -15.52 -7.35 9.03
N TRP A 307 -14.21 -7.06 9.12
CA TRP A 307 -13.55 -6.16 8.17
C TRP A 307 -13.49 -6.74 6.76
N LEU A 308 -13.20 -8.03 6.62
CA LEU A 308 -13.14 -8.69 5.32
C LEU A 308 -14.50 -8.63 4.60
N GLU A 309 -15.60 -8.85 5.32
CA GLU A 309 -16.96 -8.69 4.78
C GLU A 309 -17.24 -7.24 4.36
N ALA A 310 -16.91 -6.27 5.22
CA ALA A 310 -17.07 -4.85 4.91
C ALA A 310 -16.27 -4.41 3.68
N ILE A 311 -15.05 -4.91 3.52
CA ILE A 311 -14.19 -4.65 2.36
C ILE A 311 -14.77 -5.30 1.11
N ARG A 312 -15.19 -6.56 1.19
CA ARG A 312 -15.78 -7.29 0.05
C ARG A 312 -17.09 -6.66 -0.45
N ALA A 313 -17.80 -5.93 0.41
CA ALA A 313 -19.00 -5.17 0.06
C ALA A 313 -18.73 -3.88 -0.72
N THR A 314 -17.47 -3.48 -0.94
CA THR A 314 -17.11 -2.26 -1.69
C THR A 314 -17.03 -2.43 -3.21
N ARG A 315 -17.41 -3.60 -3.74
CA ARG A 315 -17.43 -3.91 -5.17
C ARG A 315 -18.48 -3.11 -5.94
#